data_AF-A0A2G9V4P9-F1
#
_entry.id   AF-A0A2G9V4P9-F1
#
_cell.length_a   1.000
_cell.length_b   1.000
_cell.length_c   1.000
_cell.angle_alpha   90.00
_cell.angle_beta   90.00
_cell.angle_gamma   90.00
#
_symmetry.space_group_name_H-M   'P 1'
#
loop_
_entity.id
_entity.type
_entity.pdbx_description
1 polymer ?
#
loop_
_entity_poly.entity_id
_entity_poly.type
_entity_poly.pdbx_seq_one_letter_code
_entity_poly.pdbx_strand_id
1 'polypeptide(L)'
;MQLQSDTRPLSSKEYQGEMVRTIYEFLLEHDGENCLPERVIRSPTKQDFICMFESIYQHLNPDFQLKNVIEEVPAIFRELGYPTAIKPSTMQTIGAAHSWPTLLDKIQALRQWYEQQEDFDTQKKAIEANLEQIVEECKELEADKGKVERIQEDIARLDEDIAKATEYKEETEQHEKQLAEQLETVNLEVAAVREQSKEYHAKLAEVESAIKAQEEGEGLCGTEARALIAEVDQVEKF
;
A
#
# COMPACT_ATOMS: atom_id res chain seq x y z
N MET A 1 -51.11 1.46 -23.11
CA MET A 1 -49.71 1.69 -23.54
C MET A 1 -49.74 1.97 -25.03
N GLN A 2 -49.65 3.23 -25.44
CA GLN A 2 -49.63 3.59 -26.87
C GLN A 2 -48.25 3.20 -27.42
N LEU A 3 -48.23 2.31 -28.40
CA LEU A 3 -47.04 2.00 -29.19
C LEU A 3 -46.57 3.31 -29.82
N GLN A 4 -45.36 3.76 -29.47
CA GLN A 4 -44.68 4.87 -30.15
C GLN A 4 -44.72 4.60 -31.65
N SER A 5 -45.33 5.53 -32.39
CA SER A 5 -45.27 5.53 -33.85
C SER A 5 -43.80 5.55 -34.26
N ASP A 6 -43.40 4.62 -35.12
CA ASP A 6 -42.05 4.58 -35.69
C ASP A 6 -41.70 5.96 -36.28
N THR A 7 -40.75 6.66 -35.66
CA THR A 7 -40.38 8.04 -36.02
C THR A 7 -39.39 8.10 -37.18
N ARG A 8 -38.91 6.95 -37.68
CA ARG A 8 -37.90 6.88 -38.72
C ARG A 8 -38.49 7.24 -40.08
N PRO A 9 -37.80 8.08 -40.89
CA PRO A 9 -38.29 8.53 -42.19
C PRO A 9 -38.09 7.44 -43.27
N LEU A 10 -38.71 6.28 -43.10
CA LEU A 10 -38.56 5.12 -43.99
C LEU A 10 -38.99 5.41 -45.44
N SER A 11 -39.78 6.46 -45.69
CA SER A 11 -40.18 6.89 -47.03
C SER A 11 -39.16 7.81 -47.72
N SER A 12 -38.23 8.42 -46.98
CA SER A 12 -37.19 9.30 -47.54
C SER A 12 -36.19 8.50 -48.36
N LYS A 13 -35.89 8.98 -49.56
CA LYS A 13 -34.92 8.36 -50.47
C LYS A 13 -33.49 8.62 -50.03
N GLU A 14 -33.26 9.76 -49.40
CA GLU A 14 -32.00 10.15 -48.79
C GLU A 14 -31.66 9.18 -47.64
N TYR A 15 -32.60 8.97 -46.72
CA TYR A 15 -32.43 8.04 -45.59
C TYR A 15 -32.25 6.59 -46.07
N GLN A 16 -33.03 6.15 -47.06
CA GLN A 16 -32.83 4.84 -47.70
C GLN A 16 -31.44 4.72 -48.33
N GLY A 17 -30.95 5.78 -48.99
CA GLY A 17 -29.62 5.82 -49.59
C GLY A 17 -28.50 5.68 -48.57
N GLU A 18 -28.63 6.33 -47.42
CA GLU A 18 -27.68 6.24 -46.31
C GLU A 18 -27.65 4.83 -45.69
N MET A 19 -28.81 4.21 -45.45
CA MET A 19 -28.87 2.83 -44.97
C MET A 19 -28.21 1.86 -45.96
N VAL A 20 -28.53 1.98 -47.26
CA VAL A 20 -27.91 1.15 -48.32
C VAL A 20 -26.39 1.30 -48.30
N ARG A 21 -25.89 2.53 -48.21
CA ARG A 21 -24.45 2.81 -48.18
C ARG A 21 -23.77 2.18 -46.96
N THR A 22 -24.31 2.40 -45.77
CA THR A 22 -23.68 1.89 -44.54
C THR A 22 -23.74 0.37 -44.43
N ILE A 23 -24.81 -0.26 -44.94
CA ILE A 23 -24.86 -1.72 -45.06
C ILE A 23 -23.84 -2.22 -46.08
N TYR A 24 -23.69 -1.55 -47.22
CA TYR A 24 -22.68 -1.92 -48.22
C TYR A 24 -21.26 -1.82 -47.67
N GLU A 25 -20.92 -0.72 -46.98
CA GLU A 25 -19.60 -0.52 -46.36
C GLU A 25 -19.28 -1.65 -45.36
N PHE A 26 -20.26 -2.04 -44.53
CA PHE A 26 -20.12 -3.16 -43.61
C PHE A 26 -19.88 -4.50 -44.32
N LEU A 27 -20.74 -4.84 -45.29
CA LEU A 27 -20.58 -6.10 -46.03
C LEU A 27 -19.26 -6.13 -46.80
N LEU A 28 -18.78 -4.99 -47.30
CA LEU A 28 -17.49 -4.90 -47.95
C LEU A 28 -16.33 -5.14 -46.99
N GLU A 29 -16.41 -4.61 -45.77
CA GLU A 29 -15.41 -4.80 -44.71
C GLU A 29 -15.32 -6.26 -44.27
N HIS A 30 -16.46 -6.94 -44.12
CA HIS A 30 -16.51 -8.31 -43.58
C HIS A 30 -16.49 -9.42 -44.64
N ASP A 31 -17.17 -9.25 -45.77
CA ASP A 31 -17.29 -10.27 -46.83
C ASP A 31 -16.29 -10.06 -47.99
N GLY A 32 -15.66 -8.89 -48.07
CA GLY A 32 -14.66 -8.56 -49.10
C GLY A 32 -15.19 -8.74 -50.53
N GLU A 33 -14.52 -9.60 -51.31
CA GLU A 33 -14.90 -9.88 -52.71
C GLU A 33 -16.26 -10.59 -52.85
N ASN A 34 -16.77 -11.22 -51.78
CA ASN A 34 -18.07 -11.89 -51.78
C ASN A 34 -19.24 -10.95 -51.44
N CYS A 35 -18.96 -9.67 -51.13
CA CYS A 35 -20.00 -8.72 -50.75
C CYS A 35 -20.99 -8.42 -51.90
N LEU A 36 -22.23 -8.12 -51.54
CA LEU A 36 -23.24 -7.73 -52.52
C LEU A 36 -23.00 -6.30 -53.00
N PRO A 37 -22.98 -6.03 -54.33
CA PRO A 37 -22.82 -4.67 -54.84
C PRO A 37 -23.94 -3.73 -54.36
N GLU A 38 -23.63 -2.46 -54.07
CA GLU A 38 -24.60 -1.46 -53.59
C GLU A 38 -25.88 -1.39 -54.44
N ARG A 39 -25.76 -1.54 -55.77
CA ARG A 39 -26.90 -1.56 -56.70
C ARG A 39 -27.88 -2.70 -56.43
N VAL A 40 -27.39 -3.85 -55.94
CA VAL A 40 -28.20 -5.02 -55.58
C VAL A 40 -28.90 -4.76 -54.25
N ILE A 41 -28.21 -4.17 -53.27
CA ILE A 41 -28.79 -3.79 -51.98
C ILE A 41 -29.93 -2.76 -52.16
N ARG A 42 -29.84 -1.89 -53.17
CA ARG A 42 -30.90 -0.91 -53.48
C ARG A 42 -32.20 -1.55 -53.98
N SER A 43 -32.13 -2.72 -54.62
CA SER A 43 -33.27 -3.43 -55.19
C SER A 43 -33.04 -4.96 -55.17
N PRO A 44 -33.06 -5.57 -53.98
CA PRO A 44 -32.63 -6.96 -53.82
C PRO A 44 -33.72 -7.95 -54.19
N THR A 45 -33.31 -9.16 -54.53
CA THR A 45 -34.19 -10.33 -54.55
C THR A 45 -34.34 -10.91 -53.14
N LYS A 46 -35.24 -11.89 -53.00
CA LYS A 46 -35.35 -12.69 -51.78
C LYS A 46 -34.02 -13.35 -51.39
N GLN A 47 -33.27 -13.86 -52.38
CA GLN A 47 -32.00 -14.52 -52.11
C GLN A 47 -30.93 -13.52 -51.64
N ASP A 48 -30.87 -12.34 -52.25
CA ASP A 48 -29.93 -11.30 -51.83
C ASP A 48 -30.20 -10.85 -50.38
N PHE A 49 -31.48 -10.73 -50.00
CA PHE A 49 -31.85 -10.46 -48.60
C PHE A 49 -31.37 -11.55 -47.63
N ILE A 50 -31.54 -12.82 -47.99
CA ILE A 50 -31.08 -13.94 -47.17
C ILE A 50 -29.56 -13.87 -47.00
N CYS A 51 -28.82 -13.65 -48.10
CA CYS A 51 -27.37 -13.50 -48.06
C CYS A 51 -26.92 -12.34 -47.16
N MET A 52 -27.54 -11.16 -47.26
CA MET A 52 -27.21 -10.03 -46.37
C MET A 52 -27.50 -10.35 -44.91
N PHE A 53 -28.67 -10.95 -44.63
CA PHE A 53 -29.07 -11.29 -43.27
C PHE A 53 -28.13 -12.33 -42.65
N GLU A 54 -27.83 -13.41 -43.38
CA GLU A 54 -26.93 -14.46 -42.94
C GLU A 54 -25.53 -13.93 -42.70
N SER A 55 -24.96 -13.16 -43.64
CA SER A 55 -23.63 -12.55 -43.48
C SER A 55 -23.54 -11.78 -42.15
N ILE A 56 -24.47 -10.86 -41.90
CA ILE A 56 -24.47 -10.06 -40.66
C ILE A 56 -24.70 -10.94 -39.43
N TYR A 57 -25.66 -11.86 -39.48
CA TYR A 57 -26.02 -12.68 -38.31
C TYR A 57 -24.98 -13.77 -37.99
N GLN A 58 -24.21 -14.23 -38.98
CA GLN A 58 -23.16 -15.22 -38.77
C GLN A 58 -21.98 -14.69 -37.95
N HIS A 59 -21.78 -13.36 -37.90
CA HIS A 59 -20.83 -12.79 -36.95
C HIS A 59 -21.22 -13.02 -35.49
N LEU A 60 -22.51 -13.26 -35.21
CA LEU A 60 -23.03 -13.59 -33.89
C LEU A 60 -23.13 -15.10 -33.68
N ASN A 61 -23.48 -15.83 -34.73
CA ASN A 61 -23.62 -17.28 -34.72
C ASN A 61 -23.03 -17.87 -36.01
N PRO A 62 -21.74 -18.27 -36.00
CA PRO A 62 -21.01 -18.68 -37.20
C PRO A 62 -21.66 -19.81 -38.01
N ASP A 63 -22.38 -20.71 -37.36
CA ASP A 63 -23.03 -21.87 -38.00
C ASP A 63 -24.48 -21.59 -38.43
N PHE A 64 -24.94 -20.34 -38.31
CA PHE A 64 -26.31 -19.98 -38.63
C PHE A 64 -26.61 -20.14 -40.13
N GLN A 65 -27.70 -20.82 -40.44
CA GLN A 65 -28.24 -20.93 -41.79
C GLN A 65 -29.75 -20.72 -41.74
N LEU A 66 -30.24 -19.79 -42.55
CA LEU A 66 -31.63 -19.40 -42.58
C LEU A 66 -32.42 -20.38 -43.46
N LYS A 67 -33.28 -21.19 -42.84
CA LYS A 67 -34.08 -22.23 -43.52
C LYS A 67 -35.44 -21.71 -43.94
N ASN A 68 -36.07 -20.91 -43.08
CA ASN A 68 -37.38 -20.32 -43.32
C ASN A 68 -37.37 -18.83 -43.00
N VAL A 69 -36.97 -18.03 -44.00
CA VAL A 69 -36.93 -16.56 -43.90
C VAL A 69 -38.24 -15.93 -43.42
N ILE A 70 -39.41 -16.53 -43.70
CA ILE A 70 -40.71 -15.93 -43.33
C ILE A 70 -40.99 -16.06 -41.83
N GLU A 71 -40.50 -17.11 -41.19
CA GLU A 71 -40.74 -17.39 -39.77
C GLU A 71 -39.55 -17.00 -38.89
N GLU A 72 -38.34 -17.37 -39.31
CA GLU A 72 -37.13 -17.22 -38.51
C GLU A 72 -36.72 -15.75 -38.37
N VAL A 73 -36.75 -14.96 -39.45
CA VAL A 73 -36.35 -13.55 -39.38
C VAL A 73 -37.24 -12.76 -38.41
N PRO A 74 -38.58 -12.82 -38.48
CA PRO A 74 -39.42 -12.15 -37.47
C PRO A 74 -39.23 -12.69 -36.05
N ALA A 75 -38.90 -13.98 -35.87
CA ALA A 75 -38.62 -14.55 -34.57
C ALA A 75 -37.31 -14.00 -33.99
N ILE A 76 -36.24 -13.97 -34.78
CA ILE A 76 -34.93 -13.41 -34.39
C ILE A 76 -35.06 -11.94 -33.98
N PHE A 77 -35.72 -11.12 -34.81
CA PHE A 77 -35.96 -9.71 -34.45
C PHE A 77 -36.83 -9.55 -33.19
N ARG A 78 -37.68 -10.52 -32.85
CA ARG A 78 -38.45 -10.50 -31.60
C ARG A 78 -37.57 -10.83 -30.40
N GLU A 79 -36.70 -11.83 -30.53
CA GLU A 79 -35.76 -12.24 -29.48
C GLU A 79 -34.73 -11.16 -29.18
N LEU A 80 -34.26 -10.47 -30.22
CA LEU A 80 -33.39 -9.29 -30.10
C LEU A 80 -34.12 -8.04 -29.54
N GLY A 81 -35.43 -8.13 -29.25
CA GLY A 81 -36.18 -7.08 -28.59
C GLY A 81 -36.56 -5.89 -29.46
N TYR A 82 -36.62 -6.05 -30.79
CA TYR A 82 -36.93 -4.93 -31.68
C TYR A 82 -38.37 -4.43 -31.49
N PRO A 83 -38.59 -3.10 -31.47
CA PRO A 83 -39.86 -2.50 -31.07
C PRO A 83 -41.00 -2.75 -32.06
N THR A 84 -40.68 -2.97 -33.34
CA THR A 84 -41.67 -3.16 -34.41
C THR A 84 -41.60 -4.56 -34.99
N ALA A 85 -42.68 -5.33 -34.88
CA ALA A 85 -42.79 -6.66 -35.43
C ALA A 85 -42.88 -6.63 -36.97
N ILE A 86 -42.16 -7.55 -37.63
CA ILE A 86 -42.24 -7.72 -39.08
C ILE A 86 -43.50 -8.51 -39.41
N LYS A 87 -44.36 -7.97 -40.26
CA LYS A 87 -45.58 -8.65 -40.70
C LYS A 87 -45.23 -9.79 -41.67
N PRO A 88 -45.91 -10.95 -41.61
CA PRO A 88 -45.68 -12.05 -42.55
C PRO A 88 -45.83 -11.64 -44.02
N SER A 89 -46.79 -10.74 -44.33
CA SER A 89 -46.96 -10.21 -45.69
C SER A 89 -45.74 -9.44 -46.19
N THR A 90 -45.05 -8.69 -45.34
CA THR A 90 -43.80 -7.98 -45.67
C THR A 90 -42.69 -8.97 -46.04
N MET A 91 -42.64 -10.13 -45.37
CA MET A 91 -41.68 -11.20 -45.69
C MET A 91 -42.01 -11.97 -46.96
N GLN A 92 -43.27 -11.97 -47.40
CA GLN A 92 -43.67 -12.58 -48.67
C GLN A 92 -43.31 -11.70 -49.87
N THR A 93 -43.17 -10.38 -49.67
CA THR A 93 -42.90 -9.38 -50.71
C THR A 93 -41.51 -8.75 -50.56
N ILE A 94 -40.51 -9.51 -50.11
CA ILE A 94 -39.11 -9.07 -50.04
C ILE A 94 -38.65 -8.53 -51.40
N GLY A 95 -38.01 -7.36 -51.40
CA GLY A 95 -37.55 -6.66 -52.61
C GLY A 95 -38.61 -5.79 -53.29
N ALA A 96 -39.88 -5.90 -52.92
CA ALA A 96 -40.92 -5.02 -53.46
C ALA A 96 -40.75 -3.59 -52.93
N ALA A 97 -40.99 -2.58 -53.79
CA ALA A 97 -40.77 -1.17 -53.46
C ALA A 97 -41.47 -0.67 -52.18
N HIS A 98 -42.58 -1.29 -51.79
CA HIS A 98 -43.35 -0.95 -50.59
C HIS A 98 -42.90 -1.70 -49.32
N SER A 99 -42.23 -2.84 -49.47
CA SER A 99 -41.76 -3.67 -48.35
C SER A 99 -40.27 -3.49 -48.08
N TRP A 100 -39.49 -3.21 -49.13
CA TRP A 100 -38.03 -3.08 -49.05
C TRP A 100 -37.59 -2.02 -48.04
N PRO A 101 -38.16 -0.80 -47.97
CA PRO A 101 -37.72 0.19 -46.99
C PRO A 101 -37.84 -0.29 -45.53
N THR A 102 -38.87 -1.07 -45.22
CA THR A 102 -39.06 -1.66 -43.88
C THR A 102 -38.04 -2.76 -43.61
N LEU A 103 -37.71 -3.60 -44.60
CA LEU A 103 -36.75 -4.68 -44.43
C LEU A 103 -35.29 -4.17 -44.41
N LEU A 104 -34.99 -3.16 -45.21
CA LEU A 104 -33.73 -2.44 -45.21
C LEU A 104 -33.42 -1.87 -43.83
N ASP A 105 -34.42 -1.25 -43.20
CA ASP A 105 -34.34 -0.77 -41.82
C ASP A 105 -34.05 -1.90 -40.81
N LYS A 106 -34.58 -3.10 -41.04
CA LYS A 106 -34.29 -4.26 -40.18
C LYS A 106 -32.85 -4.74 -40.34
N ILE A 107 -32.34 -4.81 -41.57
CA ILE A 107 -30.93 -5.12 -41.83
C ILE A 107 -30.01 -4.07 -41.21
N GLN A 108 -30.33 -2.79 -41.41
CA GLN A 108 -29.63 -1.66 -40.81
C GLN A 108 -29.56 -1.80 -39.28
N ALA A 109 -30.69 -2.12 -38.65
CA ALA A 109 -30.76 -2.22 -37.21
C ALA A 109 -30.07 -3.49 -36.68
N LEU A 110 -30.03 -4.58 -37.44
CA LEU A 110 -29.26 -5.79 -37.10
C LEU A 110 -27.76 -5.50 -37.12
N ARG A 111 -27.28 -4.79 -38.16
CA ARG A 111 -25.88 -4.35 -38.23
C ARG A 111 -25.49 -3.49 -37.02
N GLN A 112 -26.30 -2.49 -36.70
CA GLN A 112 -26.05 -1.63 -35.53
C GLN A 112 -26.01 -2.42 -34.22
N TRP A 113 -26.85 -3.45 -34.10
CA TRP A 113 -26.84 -4.31 -32.93
C TRP A 113 -25.53 -5.10 -32.82
N TYR A 114 -25.02 -5.62 -33.94
CA TYR A 114 -23.71 -6.27 -33.98
C TYR A 114 -22.57 -5.33 -33.56
N GLU A 115 -22.49 -4.12 -34.14
CA GLU A 115 -21.48 -3.11 -33.79
C GLU A 115 -21.52 -2.77 -32.29
N GLN A 116 -22.71 -2.66 -31.70
CA GLN A 116 -22.87 -2.44 -30.26
C GLN A 116 -22.37 -3.62 -29.43
N GLN A 117 -22.62 -4.86 -29.84
CA GLN A 117 -22.10 -6.03 -29.13
C GLN A 117 -20.57 -6.07 -29.11
N GLU A 118 -19.91 -5.73 -30.22
CA GLU A 118 -18.45 -5.69 -30.30
C GLU A 118 -17.85 -4.62 -29.35
N ASP A 119 -18.49 -3.45 -29.24
CA ASP A 119 -18.11 -2.42 -28.28
C ASP A 119 -18.29 -2.91 -26.83
N PHE A 120 -19.41 -3.57 -26.52
CA PHE A 120 -19.62 -4.15 -25.19
C PHE A 120 -18.59 -5.22 -24.83
N ASP A 121 -18.22 -6.10 -25.76
CA ASP A 121 -17.20 -7.12 -25.53
C ASP A 121 -15.81 -6.50 -25.32
N THR A 122 -15.50 -5.44 -26.08
CA THR A 122 -14.25 -4.68 -25.92
C THR A 122 -14.20 -3.99 -24.56
N GLN A 123 -15.28 -3.31 -24.16
CA GLN A 123 -15.40 -2.67 -22.85
C GLN A 123 -15.32 -3.69 -21.71
N LYS A 124 -16.00 -4.84 -21.84
CA LYS A 124 -15.94 -5.92 -20.86
C LYS A 124 -14.52 -6.42 -20.66
N LYS A 125 -13.79 -6.71 -21.74
CA LYS A 125 -12.37 -7.12 -21.66
C LYS A 125 -11.50 -6.06 -20.99
N ALA A 126 -11.72 -4.78 -21.30
CA ALA A 126 -10.99 -3.69 -20.66
C ALA A 126 -11.28 -3.60 -19.15
N ILE A 127 -12.54 -3.75 -18.75
CA ILE A 127 -12.94 -3.77 -17.33
C ILE A 127 -12.32 -4.97 -16.61
N GLU A 128 -12.35 -6.16 -17.21
CA GLU A 128 -11.75 -7.38 -16.64
C GLU A 128 -10.23 -7.20 -16.43
N ALA A 129 -9.51 -6.66 -17.41
CA ALA A 129 -8.08 -6.38 -17.28
C ALA A 129 -7.77 -5.35 -16.18
N ASN A 130 -8.55 -4.27 -16.10
CA ASN A 130 -8.38 -3.27 -15.05
C ASN A 130 -8.66 -3.84 -13.65
N LEU A 131 -9.65 -4.72 -13.53
CA LEU A 131 -9.98 -5.38 -12.27
C LEU A 131 -8.85 -6.33 -11.83
N GLU A 132 -8.25 -7.06 -12.75
CA GLU A 132 -7.08 -7.90 -12.47
C GLU A 132 -5.89 -7.06 -11.98
N GLN A 133 -5.63 -5.91 -12.61
CA GLN A 133 -4.60 -4.98 -12.17
C GLN A 133 -4.86 -4.46 -10.74
N ILE A 134 -6.08 -3.99 -10.45
CA ILE A 134 -6.44 -3.49 -9.11
C ILE A 134 -6.25 -4.58 -8.04
N VAL A 135 -6.62 -5.82 -8.36
CA VAL A 135 -6.43 -6.96 -7.45
C VAL A 135 -4.96 -7.17 -7.12
N GLU A 136 -4.06 -7.02 -8.10
CA GLU A 136 -2.62 -7.16 -7.85
C GLU A 136 -2.07 -5.99 -7.02
N GLU A 137 -2.45 -4.75 -7.34
CA GLU A 137 -2.08 -3.56 -6.54
C GLU A 137 -2.55 -3.69 -5.09
N CYS A 138 -3.75 -4.24 -4.84
CA CYS A 138 -4.24 -4.51 -3.50
C CYS A 138 -3.35 -5.51 -2.73
N LYS A 139 -2.85 -6.57 -3.38
CA LYS A 139 -1.95 -7.54 -2.73
C LYS A 139 -0.60 -6.90 -2.36
N GLU A 140 -0.06 -6.06 -3.24
CA GLU A 140 1.19 -5.34 -2.96
C GLU A 140 1.03 -4.41 -1.75
N LEU A 141 -0.08 -3.67 -1.68
CA LEU A 141 -0.39 -2.80 -0.55
C LEU A 141 -0.57 -3.58 0.76
N GLU A 142 -1.20 -4.75 0.73
CA GLU A 142 -1.32 -5.62 1.90
C GLU A 142 0.05 -6.11 2.40
N ALA A 143 0.94 -6.49 1.48
CA ALA A 143 2.29 -6.90 1.83
C ALA A 143 3.09 -5.74 2.46
N ASP A 144 2.95 -4.53 1.93
CA ASP A 144 3.60 -3.33 2.46
C ASP A 144 3.05 -2.93 3.83
N LYS A 145 1.73 -3.07 4.05
CA LYS A 145 1.12 -2.86 5.37
C LYS A 145 1.78 -3.76 6.43
N GLY A 146 2.02 -5.03 6.11
CA GLY A 146 2.72 -5.94 7.01
C GLY A 146 4.16 -5.53 7.34
N LYS A 147 4.86 -4.82 6.43
CA LYS A 147 6.18 -4.24 6.72
C LYS A 147 6.08 -3.06 7.69
N VAL A 148 5.07 -2.20 7.51
CA VAL A 148 4.84 -1.05 8.39
C VAL A 148 4.54 -1.50 9.82
N GLU A 149 3.71 -2.53 9.99
CA GLU A 149 3.38 -3.09 11.31
C GLU A 149 4.64 -3.58 12.05
N ARG A 150 5.55 -4.27 11.36
CA ARG A 150 6.84 -4.70 11.95
C ARG A 150 7.73 -3.53 12.36
N ILE A 151 7.79 -2.48 11.53
CA ILE A 151 8.56 -1.27 11.87
C ILE A 151 7.97 -0.60 13.12
N GLN A 152 6.64 -0.55 13.25
CA GLN A 152 5.98 -0.01 14.43
C GLN A 152 6.28 -0.82 15.69
N GLU A 153 6.30 -2.16 15.60
CA GLU A 153 6.71 -3.04 16.70
C GLU A 153 8.17 -2.80 17.11
N ASP A 154 9.09 -2.68 16.13
CA ASP A 154 10.49 -2.40 16.39
C ASP A 154 10.71 -1.02 17.04
N ILE A 155 9.98 0.01 16.60
CA ILE A 155 10.01 1.35 17.23
C ILE A 155 9.55 1.26 18.69
N ALA A 156 8.43 0.58 18.96
CA ALA A 156 7.92 0.44 20.32
C ALA A 156 8.90 -0.27 21.26
N ARG A 157 9.59 -1.31 20.76
CA ARG A 157 10.66 -1.99 21.51
C ARG A 157 11.83 -1.05 21.80
N LEU A 158 12.26 -0.28 20.81
CA LEU A 158 13.37 0.67 20.98
C LEU A 158 13.03 1.78 21.97
N ASP A 159 11.79 2.29 21.95
CA ASP A 159 11.33 3.28 22.92
C ASP A 159 11.39 2.73 24.36
N GLU A 160 11.02 1.46 24.56
CA GLU A 160 11.14 0.79 25.86
C GLU A 160 12.61 0.62 26.30
N ASP A 161 13.49 0.23 25.38
CA ASP A 161 14.93 0.10 25.66
C ASP A 161 15.57 1.47 26.00
N ILE A 162 15.18 2.53 25.30
CA ILE A 162 15.61 3.90 25.58
C ILE A 162 15.13 4.35 26.97
N ALA A 163 13.88 4.04 27.33
CA ALA A 163 13.35 4.37 28.65
C ALA A 163 14.16 3.70 29.77
N LYS A 164 14.43 2.39 29.65
CA LYS A 164 15.27 1.65 30.61
C LYS A 164 16.69 2.21 30.67
N ALA A 165 17.31 2.47 29.53
CA ALA A 165 18.66 3.04 29.48
C ALA A 165 18.72 4.44 30.14
N THR A 166 17.65 5.23 30.01
CA THR A 166 17.53 6.54 30.65
C THR A 166 17.43 6.40 32.16
N GLU A 167 16.59 5.48 32.65
CA GLU A 167 16.46 5.17 34.08
C GLU A 167 17.80 4.70 34.69
N TYR A 168 18.46 3.73 34.06
CA TYR A 168 19.79 3.27 34.52
C TYR A 168 20.83 4.39 34.54
N LYS A 169 20.79 5.29 33.55
CA LYS A 169 21.69 6.44 33.50
C LYS A 169 21.41 7.39 34.67
N GLU A 170 20.15 7.73 34.94
CA GLU A 170 19.76 8.59 36.05
C GLU A 170 20.15 8.00 37.41
N GLU A 171 19.95 6.69 37.60
CA GLU A 171 20.41 5.98 38.81
C GLU A 171 21.94 6.07 38.95
N THR A 172 22.68 5.82 37.87
CA THR A 172 24.14 5.88 37.87
C THR A 172 24.65 7.28 38.20
N GLU A 173 24.07 8.32 37.60
CA GLU A 173 24.42 9.72 37.88
C GLU A 173 24.14 10.10 39.35
N GLN A 174 23.06 9.58 39.95
CA GLN A 174 22.79 9.77 41.38
C GLN A 174 23.84 9.08 42.25
N HIS A 175 24.24 7.86 41.92
CA HIS A 175 25.27 7.12 42.65
C HIS A 175 26.63 7.82 42.56
N GLU A 176 27.01 8.32 41.38
CA GLU A 176 28.22 9.12 41.20
C GLU A 176 28.22 10.37 42.07
N LYS A 177 27.09 11.08 42.13
CA LYS A 177 26.95 12.27 42.97
C LYS A 177 27.11 11.94 44.46
N GLN A 178 26.46 10.88 44.94
CA GLN A 178 26.60 10.43 46.33
C GLN A 178 28.04 10.05 46.66
N LEU A 179 28.72 9.35 45.75
CA LEU A 179 30.12 8.97 45.95
C LEU A 179 31.04 10.18 45.98
N ALA A 180 30.79 11.20 45.15
CA ALA A 180 31.53 12.46 45.19
C ALA A 180 31.38 13.19 46.54
N GLU A 181 30.15 13.26 47.07
CA GLU A 181 29.88 13.86 48.40
C GLU A 181 30.58 13.09 49.52
N GLN A 182 30.58 11.75 49.47
CA GLN A 182 31.31 10.91 50.43
C GLN A 182 32.83 11.11 50.33
N LEU A 183 33.38 11.20 49.11
CA LEU A 183 34.80 11.40 48.88
C LEU A 183 35.26 12.76 49.42
N GLU A 184 34.44 13.80 49.25
CA GLU A 184 34.69 15.13 49.83
C GLU A 184 34.69 15.08 51.37
N THR A 185 33.73 14.38 51.98
CA THR A 185 33.68 14.18 53.43
C THR A 185 34.94 13.48 53.96
N VAL A 186 35.34 12.37 53.33
CA VAL A 186 36.55 11.62 53.71
C VAL A 186 37.81 12.49 53.54
N ASN A 187 37.89 13.29 52.48
CA ASN A 187 39.02 14.20 52.29
C ASN A 187 39.14 15.24 53.42
N LEU A 188 38.01 15.78 53.89
CA LEU A 188 38.00 16.70 55.04
C LEU A 188 38.47 15.99 56.33
N GLU A 189 37.99 14.77 56.58
CA GLU A 189 38.42 13.98 57.74
C GLU A 189 39.92 13.64 57.68
N VAL A 190 40.42 13.23 56.51
CA VAL A 190 41.85 12.96 56.29
C VAL A 190 42.69 14.22 56.51
N ALA A 191 42.23 15.38 56.05
CA ALA A 191 42.91 16.65 56.30
C ALA A 191 42.96 16.99 57.80
N ALA A 192 41.86 16.79 58.53
CA ALA A 192 41.79 17.02 59.97
C ALA A 192 42.73 16.07 60.75
N VAL A 193 42.72 14.76 60.43
CA VAL A 193 43.61 13.77 61.05
C VAL A 193 45.08 14.07 60.75
N ARG A 194 45.40 14.48 59.52
CA ARG A 194 46.77 14.91 59.16
C ARG A 194 47.22 16.09 60.02
N GLU A 195 46.34 17.05 60.27
CA GLU A 195 46.69 18.22 61.09
C GLU A 195 46.88 17.86 62.56
N GLN A 196 46.01 17.02 63.11
CA GLN A 196 46.20 16.45 64.45
C GLN A 196 47.51 15.67 64.55
N SER A 197 47.86 14.86 63.54
CA SER A 197 49.10 14.10 63.50
C SER A 197 50.34 14.98 63.51
N LYS A 198 50.33 16.13 62.81
CA LYS A 198 51.39 17.13 62.87
C LYS A 198 51.50 17.76 64.26
N GLU A 199 50.37 18.08 64.89
CA GLU A 199 50.36 18.64 66.25
C GLU A 199 50.93 17.66 67.27
N TYR A 200 50.53 16.38 67.21
CA TYR A 200 51.12 15.33 68.05
C TYR A 200 52.61 15.16 67.80
N HIS A 201 53.07 15.17 66.54
CA HIS A 201 54.50 15.13 66.22
C HIS A 201 55.28 16.32 66.80
N ALA A 202 54.72 17.54 66.72
CA ALA A 202 55.35 18.72 67.28
C ALA A 202 55.49 18.62 68.81
N LYS A 203 54.43 18.17 69.52
CA LYS A 203 54.47 17.92 70.97
C LYS A 203 55.49 16.84 71.32
N LEU A 204 55.58 15.78 70.53
CA LEU A 204 56.54 14.70 70.74
C LEU A 204 57.98 15.20 70.59
N ALA A 205 58.26 16.01 69.56
CA ALA A 205 59.57 16.64 69.36
C ALA A 205 59.94 17.63 70.49
N GLU A 206 58.97 18.38 71.02
CA GLU A 206 59.17 19.27 72.17
C GLU A 206 59.53 18.45 73.43
N VAL A 207 58.80 17.38 73.71
CA VAL A 207 59.08 16.46 74.82
C VAL A 207 60.45 15.79 74.65
N GLU A 208 60.78 15.32 73.45
CA GLU A 208 62.11 14.76 73.15
C GLU A 208 63.23 15.78 73.38
N SER A 209 63.04 17.04 72.95
CA SER A 209 63.99 18.11 73.21
C SER A 209 64.08 18.45 74.71
N ALA A 210 62.98 18.39 75.46
CA ALA A 210 62.97 18.63 76.89
C ALA A 210 63.67 17.50 77.66
N ILE A 211 63.44 16.24 77.27
CA ILE A 211 64.18 15.09 77.80
C ILE A 211 65.67 15.27 77.55
N LYS A 212 66.08 15.60 76.31
CA LYS A 212 67.48 15.82 75.96
C LYS A 212 68.11 17.01 76.69
N ALA A 213 67.39 18.13 76.83
CA ALA A 213 67.86 19.30 77.58
C ALA A 213 67.98 19.00 79.08
N GLN A 214 67.10 18.16 79.62
CA GLN A 214 67.21 17.68 80.99
C GLN A 214 68.41 16.74 81.15
N GLU A 215 68.67 15.84 80.20
CA GLU A 215 69.88 15.01 80.16
C GLU A 215 71.17 15.85 80.05
N GLU A 216 71.15 17.01 79.40
CA GLU A 216 72.32 17.89 79.21
C GLU A 216 72.50 18.93 80.34
N GLY A 217 71.42 19.44 80.94
CA GLY A 217 71.42 20.49 81.97
C GLY A 217 71.35 19.98 83.41
N GLU A 218 70.55 18.94 83.64
CA GLU A 218 70.64 18.06 84.80
C GLU A 218 71.25 16.74 84.32
N GLY A 219 72.42 16.83 83.69
CA GLY A 219 73.26 15.66 83.59
C GLY A 219 73.55 15.19 85.00
N LEU A 220 72.81 14.20 85.50
CA LEU A 220 73.35 13.27 86.47
C LEU A 220 74.59 12.72 85.78
N CYS A 221 75.73 13.33 86.10
CA CYS A 221 77.03 12.76 85.83
C CYS A 221 76.91 11.30 86.26
N GLY A 222 77.36 10.34 85.45
CA GLY A 222 77.27 8.91 85.84
C GLY A 222 77.89 8.63 87.23
N THR A 223 78.62 9.58 87.80
CA THR A 223 79.10 9.61 89.18
C THR A 223 78.02 9.98 90.22
N GLU A 224 77.12 10.93 89.92
CA GLU A 224 76.04 11.39 90.81
C GLU A 224 74.84 10.42 90.84
N ALA A 225 74.51 9.78 89.71
CA ALA A 225 73.49 8.70 89.70
C ALA A 225 73.92 7.50 90.54
N ARG A 226 75.24 7.19 90.56
CA ARG A 226 75.80 6.14 91.41
C ARG A 226 75.87 6.55 92.89
N ALA A 227 76.05 7.84 93.18
CA ALA A 227 76.03 8.35 94.55
C ALA A 227 74.62 8.28 95.17
N LEU A 228 73.57 8.63 94.42
CA LEU A 228 72.18 8.54 94.89
C LEU A 228 71.71 7.09 95.09
N ILE A 229 72.13 6.15 94.24
CA ILE A 229 71.82 4.71 94.46
C ILE A 229 72.52 4.19 95.72
N ALA A 230 73.77 4.60 95.99
CA ALA A 230 74.47 4.21 97.22
C ALA A 230 73.89 4.84 98.50
N GLU A 231 73.25 6.02 98.39
CA GLU A 231 72.55 6.67 99.51
C GLU A 231 71.19 6.01 99.80
N VAL A 232 70.44 5.65 98.76
CA VAL A 232 69.17 4.91 98.92
C VAL A 232 69.40 3.51 99.49
N ASP A 233 70.45 2.80 99.06
CA ASP A 233 70.81 1.47 99.60
C ASP A 233 71.30 1.51 101.07
N GLN A 234 71.72 2.66 101.59
CA GLN A 234 72.11 2.81 103.01
C GLN A 234 70.92 3.15 103.93
N VAL A 235 69.82 3.68 103.39
CA VAL A 235 68.61 4.03 104.17
C VAL A 235 67.68 2.82 104.35
N GLU A 236 67.75 1.79 103.49
CA GLU A 236 66.98 0.54 103.66
C GLU A 236 67.59 -0.49 104.64
N LYS A 237 68.62 -0.12 105.42
CA LYS A 237 69.25 -1.03 106.40
C LYS A 237 69.19 -0.62 107.87
N PHE A 238 68.34 0.33 108.26
CA PHE A 238 67.98 0.57 109.66
C PHE A 238 66.49 0.86 109.84
#